data_AF-A0A4V2E563-F1
#
_entry.id   AF-A0A4V2E563-F1
#
_cell.length_a   1.000
_cell.length_b   1.000
_cell.length_c   1.000
_cell.angle_alpha   90.00
_cell.angle_beta   90.00
_cell.angle_gamma   90.00
#
_symmetry.space_group_name_H-M   'P 1'
#
loop_
_entity.id
_entity.type
_entity.pdbx_description
1 polymer ?
#
loop_
_entity_poly.entity_id
_entity_poly.type
_entity_poly.pdbx_seq_one_letter_code
_entity_poly.pdbx_strand_id
1 'polypeptide(L)' 'MKDLRLRLEKLRSDARDFTLMSQQATDVEKRELFRRMADELAIEALELEQIVKQKGQSDPGEQHEVVEFKPSSQRKRG' A
#
# COMPACT_ATOMS: atom_id res chain seq x y z
N MET A 1 -2.71 -5.33 9.61
CA MET A 1 -2.64 -4.83 8.22
C MET A 1 -3.84 -5.21 7.37
N LYS A 2 -4.57 -6.32 7.64
CA LYS A 2 -5.79 -6.67 6.88
C LYS A 2 -6.86 -5.57 6.96
N ASP A 3 -7.03 -5.01 8.15
CA ASP A 3 -7.83 -3.83 8.48
C ASP A 3 -7.45 -2.60 7.64
N LEU A 4 -6.16 -2.25 7.57
CA LEU A 4 -5.68 -1.12 6.77
C LEU A 4 -5.82 -1.36 5.26
N ARG A 5 -5.62 -2.60 4.79
CA ARG A 5 -5.83 -2.97 3.38
C ARG A 5 -7.30 -2.85 2.98
N LEU A 6 -8.21 -3.33 3.83
CA LEU A 6 -9.65 -3.18 3.61
C LEU A 6 -10.06 -1.70 3.57
N ARG A 7 -9.51 -0.88 4.48
CA ARG A 7 -9.76 0.57 4.46
C ARG A 7 -9.21 1.24 3.20
N LEU A 8 -8.03 0.83 2.74
CA LEU A 8 -7.42 1.33 1.50
C LEU A 8 -8.29 1.03 0.27
N GLU A 9 -8.81 -0.20 0.17
CA GLU A 9 -9.72 -0.59 -0.91
C GLU A 9 -11.01 0.24 -0.88
N LYS A 10 -11.57 0.46 0.31
CA LYS A 10 -12.75 1.31 0.47
C LYS A 10 -12.49 2.76 0.03
N LEU A 11 -11.41 3.39 0.50
CA LEU A 11 -11.07 4.77 0.11
C LEU A 11 -10.91 4.91 -1.41
N ARG A 12 -10.28 3.91 -2.06
CA ARG A 12 -10.14 3.89 -3.52
C ARG A 12 -11.46 3.71 -4.24
N SER A 13 -12.39 2.91 -3.70
CA SER A 13 -13.73 2.76 -4.25
C SER A 13 -14.51 4.07 -4.13
N ASP A 14 -14.57 4.62 -2.92
CA ASP A 14 -15.31 5.86 -2.63
C ASP A 14 -14.79 7.03 -3.49
N ALA A 15 -13.47 7.16 -3.66
CA ALA A 15 -12.88 8.18 -4.54
C ALA A 15 -13.30 8.03 -6.02
N ARG A 16 -13.38 6.79 -6.52
CA ARG A 16 -13.84 6.51 -7.90
C ARG A 16 -15.33 6.82 -8.05
N ASP A 17 -16.13 6.47 -7.05
CA ASP A 17 -17.56 6.74 -7.04
C ASP A 17 -17.84 8.25 -7.05
N PHE A 18 -17.15 9.03 -6.20
CA PHE A 18 -17.26 10.49 -6.22
C PHE A 18 -16.75 11.13 -7.52
N THR A 19 -15.69 10.57 -8.13
CA THR A 19 -15.23 11.01 -9.45
C THR A 19 -16.33 10.82 -10.49
N LEU A 20 -17.00 9.66 -10.49
CA LEU A 20 -18.11 9.36 -11.41
C LEU A 20 -19.31 10.29 -11.15
N MET A 21 -19.67 10.50 -9.89
CA MET A 21 -20.75 11.42 -9.51
C MET A 21 -20.46 12.86 -9.96
N SER A 22 -19.21 13.32 -9.84
CA SER A 22 -18.77 14.63 -10.35
C SER A 22 -18.98 14.74 -11.86
N GLN A 23 -18.58 13.72 -12.62
CA GLN A 23 -18.73 13.69 -14.08
C GLN A 23 -20.19 13.69 -14.54
N GLN A 24 -21.08 13.06 -13.76
CA GLN A 24 -22.52 12.97 -14.06
C GLN A 24 -23.33 14.15 -13.52
N ALA A 25 -22.79 14.96 -12.62
CA ALA A 25 -23.48 16.08 -12.00
C ALA A 25 -23.71 17.24 -12.99
N THR A 26 -25.00 17.56 -13.23
CA THR A 26 -25.41 18.72 -14.02
C THR A 26 -25.31 20.02 -13.23
N ASP A 27 -25.49 19.94 -11.90
CA ASP A 27 -25.34 21.05 -10.98
C ASP A 27 -23.84 21.33 -10.72
N VAL A 28 -23.44 22.60 -10.88
CA VAL A 28 -22.03 23.01 -10.82
C VAL A 28 -21.47 22.86 -9.41
N GLU A 29 -22.24 23.24 -8.38
CA GLU A 29 -21.79 23.19 -6.99
C GLU A 29 -21.61 21.74 -6.53
N LYS A 30 -22.56 20.87 -6.86
CA LYS A 30 -22.45 19.43 -6.59
C LYS A 30 -21.27 18.80 -7.32
N ARG A 31 -21.06 19.15 -8.58
CA ARG A 31 -19.90 18.66 -9.36
C ARG A 31 -18.59 19.03 -8.69
N GLU A 32 -18.44 20.28 -8.25
CA GLU A 32 -17.24 20.73 -7.56
C GLU A 32 -17.04 20.05 -6.21
N LEU A 33 -18.11 19.88 -5.42
CA LEU A 33 -18.04 19.19 -4.14
C LEU A 33 -17.60 17.73 -4.32
N PHE A 34 -18.22 16.98 -5.22
CA PHE A 34 -17.84 15.60 -5.48
C PHE A 34 -16.41 15.47 -6.00
N ARG A 35 -15.95 16.42 -6.83
CA ARG A 35 -14.54 16.46 -7.26
C ARG A 35 -13.60 16.62 -6.07
N ARG A 36 -13.87 17.59 -5.18
CA ARG A 36 -13.02 17.81 -3.98
C ARG A 36 -13.00 16.59 -3.07
N MET A 37 -14.16 15.96 -2.83
CA MET A 37 -14.23 14.73 -2.04
C MET A 37 -13.44 13.57 -2.67
N ALA A 38 -13.51 13.41 -3.99
CA ALA A 38 -12.71 12.41 -4.70
C ALA A 38 -11.21 12.65 -4.54
N ASP A 39 -10.77 13.91 -4.65
CA ASP A 39 -9.37 14.30 -4.49
C ASP A 39 -8.88 14.02 -3.05
N GLU A 40 -9.65 14.42 -2.03
CA GLU A 40 -9.34 14.18 -0.62
C GLU A 40 -9.20 12.68 -0.31
N LEU A 41 -10.15 11.86 -0.74
CA LEU A 41 -10.11 10.41 -0.53
C LEU A 41 -8.96 9.73 -1.29
N ALA A 42 -8.62 10.24 -2.47
CA ALA A 42 -7.47 9.74 -3.23
C ALA A 42 -6.15 10.05 -2.50
N ILE A 43 -6.02 11.24 -1.90
CA ILE A 43 -4.86 11.61 -1.07
C ILE A 43 -4.77 10.68 0.15
N GLU A 44 -5.85 10.50 0.90
CA GLU A 44 -5.87 9.59 2.05
C GLU A 44 -5.48 8.14 1.65
N ALA A 45 -5.96 7.68 0.50
CA ALA A 45 -5.60 6.36 -0.02
C ALA A 45 -4.10 6.24 -0.34
N LEU A 46 -3.48 7.29 -0.90
CA LEU A 46 -2.04 7.31 -1.18
C LEU A 46 -1.20 7.26 0.10
N GLU A 47 -1.58 8.03 1.11
CA GLU A 47 -0.91 7.99 2.43
C GLU A 47 -1.02 6.61 3.07
N LEU A 48 -2.22 6.02 3.05
CA LEU A 48 -2.45 4.70 3.62
C LEU A 48 -1.70 3.61 2.86
N GLU A 49 -1.61 3.71 1.53
CA GLU A 49 -0.81 2.80 0.71
C GLU A 49 0.67 2.83 1.09
N GLN A 50 1.24 4.01 1.39
CA GLN A 50 2.63 4.12 1.84
C GLN A 50 2.84 3.37 3.16
N ILE A 51 1.92 3.52 4.12
CA ILE A 51 1.99 2.82 5.41
C ILE A 51 1.89 1.30 5.20
N VAL A 52 0.97 0.85 4.35
CA VAL A 52 0.80 -0.58 4.04
C VAL A 52 2.05 -1.15 3.38
N LYS A 53 2.71 -0.42 2.48
CA LYS A 53 3.97 -0.81 1.83
C LYS A 53 5.12 -0.87 2.83
N GLN A 54 5.32 0.18 3.63
CA GLN A 54 6.40 0.23 4.62
C GLN A 54 6.28 -0.92 5.63
N LYS A 55 5.08 -1.18 6.15
CA LYS A 55 4.83 -2.27 7.11
C LYS A 55 4.85 -3.66 6.48
N GLY A 56 4.60 -3.77 5.17
CA GLY A 56 4.80 -5.02 4.42
C GLY A 56 6.28 -5.34 4.15
N GLN A 57 7.14 -4.33 4.09
CA GLN A 57 8.59 -4.47 3.89
C GLN A 57 9.38 -4.63 5.19
N SER A 58 8.81 -4.21 6.33
CA SER A 58 9.43 -4.34 7.66
C SER A 58 9.02 -5.62 8.41
N ASP A 59 8.51 -6.62 7.68
CA ASP A 59 8.42 -8.01 8.14
C ASP A 59 9.55 -8.83 7.50
N PRO A 60 10.83 -8.71 7.94
CA PRO A 60 11.88 -9.66 7.59
C PRO A 60 11.69 -10.93 8.44
N GLY A 61 10.56 -11.60 8.26
CA GLY A 61 10.33 -12.96 8.74
C GLY A 61 11.03 -14.03 7.88
N GLU A 62 11.68 -13.64 6.77
CA GLU A 62 12.57 -14.52 6.02
C GLU A 62 14.01 -14.36 6.54
N GLN A 63 14.23 -15.09 7.63
CA GLN A 63 15.46 -15.81 7.97
C GLN A 63 16.59 -15.59 6.96
N HIS A 64 17.50 -14.65 7.26
CA HIS A 64 18.89 -14.83 6.85
C HIS A 64 19.36 -16.11 7.52
N GLU A 65 19.25 -17.24 6.82
CA GLU A 65 20.00 -18.44 7.17
C GLU A 65 21.48 -18.07 6.98
N VAL A 66 22.11 -17.66 8.08
CA VAL A 66 23.56 -17.55 8.17
C VAL A 66 24.07 -18.98 8.03
N VAL A 67 24.37 -19.38 6.79
CA VAL A 67 25.03 -20.66 6.54
C VAL A 67 26.39 -20.58 7.21
N GLU A 68 26.51 -21.23 8.36
CA GLU A 68 27.73 -21.32 9.13
C GLU A 68 28.82 -21.93 8.24
N PHE A 69 29.77 -21.11 7.81
CA PHE A 69 30.89 -21.58 6.99
C PHE A 69 31.79 -22.47 7.85
N LYS A 70 31.60 -23.78 7.77
CA LYS A 70 32.53 -24.73 8.39
C LYS A 70 33.79 -24.79 7.54
N PRO A 71 34.96 -24.36 8.06
CA PRO A 71 36.21 -24.49 7.33
C PRO A 71 36.50 -25.98 7.14
N SER A 72 36.52 -26.43 5.89
CA SER A 72 36.83 -27.80 5.53
C SER A 72 38.20 -28.17 6.07
N SER A 73 38.23 -29.13 7.00
CA SER A 73 39.45 -29.62 7.63
C SER A 73 40.48 -30.10 6.60
N GLN A 74 41.71 -29.65 6.84
CA GLN A 74 43.00 -30.16 6.39
C GLN A 74 42.98 -31.43 5.52
N ARG A 75 43.49 -31.32 4.29
CA ARG A 75 44.12 -32.44 3.60
C ARG A 75 45.63 -32.22 3.56
N LYS A 76 46.28 -32.82 4.55
CA LYS A 76 47.72 -33.13 4.55
C LYS A 76 47.95 -34.22 3.50
N ARG A 77 48.64 -33.91 2.42
CA ARG A 77 49.36 -34.83 1.50
C ARG A 77 50.47 -33.97 0.89
N GLY A 78 51.74 -34.25 1.00
CA GLY A 78 52.46 -35.51 1.18
C GLY A 78 53.70 -35.35 0.32
#